data_AF-A0AAE5S9Z4-F1
#
_entry.id   AF-A0AAE5S9Z4-F1
#
_cell.length_a   1.000
_cell.length_b   1.000
_cell.length_c   1.000
_cell.angle_alpha   90.00
_cell.angle_beta   90.00
_cell.angle_gamma   90.00
#
_symmetry.space_group_name_H-M   'P 1'
#
loop_
_entity.id
_entity.type
_entity.pdbx_description
1 polymer ?
#
loop_
_entity_poly.entity_id
_entity_poly.type
_entity_poly.pdbx_seq_one_letter_code
_entity_poly.pdbx_strand_id
1 'polypeptide(L)'
;MHGALLRTGKSDEFIAVGETGQPVYKAALQLIAALTRKSPSLVNFLAVPKSNEQGSVIDWYSPVQGDVVPWSSATEAEREVARAQLNHFKTAIAEMSSTLVQAGNKGGQSDQIIFGKLLGLVPHAPADDYVYLIEATRTNAQGEAERYTQPILTFWGFVQNEGDRHRDPLYFLTPRVAAPAPSSLPITPVPEAPAVLPFVAEPARPWWRRFWWLLPLLLILALLLFGLLRGCLPVVDVTLPTVPVTTESIQLKDPAIESSVVSATPMPSTANVATGEPSSETPVQSPAVAPVSEPKPEVSEPVPAEQPEKQEPPVSSAESSEVSTPGAPLSIPPDAAEGPAEFLNGNYRAGAGIMDAKTSRPLRLEYAFEKGQGKVTIRRPDGVSCSGAINAAMNGGNLALNSQAQASCTDGSGYDMPQVSCKPGAQSIADCNGNYGNTQFPMSMRRE
;
A
#
# COMPACT_ATOMS: atom_id res chain seq x y z
N MET A 1 0.54 17.30 9.45
CA MET A 1 -0.45 16.67 8.55
C MET A 1 0.21 15.47 7.89
N HIS A 2 -0.55 14.53 7.32
CA HIS A 2 0.04 13.45 6.52
C HIS A 2 0.40 13.99 5.12
N GLY A 3 1.42 13.43 4.48
CA GLY A 3 1.76 13.71 3.09
C GLY A 3 0.83 13.00 2.10
N ALA A 4 1.26 12.94 0.83
CA ALA A 4 0.50 12.36 -0.27
C ALA A 4 0.05 10.91 -0.02
N LEU A 5 -1.10 10.55 -0.62
CA LEU A 5 -1.54 9.15 -0.73
C LEU A 5 -0.61 8.42 -1.70
N LEU A 6 0.07 7.38 -1.22
CA LEU A 6 1.04 6.62 -2.01
C LEU A 6 0.37 5.41 -2.69
N ARG A 7 -0.48 4.71 -1.94
CA ARG A 7 -1.14 3.48 -2.40
C ARG A 7 -2.46 3.24 -1.67
N THR A 8 -3.46 2.79 -2.41
CA THR A 8 -4.67 2.14 -1.87
C THR A 8 -4.67 0.68 -2.34
N GLY A 9 -5.21 -0.24 -1.55
CA GLY A 9 -5.39 -1.64 -1.94
C GLY A 9 -6.08 -2.44 -0.83
N LYS A 10 -6.37 -3.72 -1.09
CA LYS A 10 -7.09 -4.55 -0.10
C LYS A 10 -6.17 -5.31 0.84
N SER A 11 -6.68 -5.64 2.02
CA SER A 11 -5.97 -6.42 3.04
C SER A 11 -6.02 -7.94 2.83
N ASP A 12 -6.87 -8.44 1.91
CA ASP A 12 -7.04 -9.85 1.55
C ASP A 12 -6.25 -10.27 0.28
N GLU A 13 -5.70 -9.31 -0.46
CA GLU A 13 -4.82 -9.53 -1.62
C GLU A 13 -3.41 -10.03 -1.24
N PHE A 14 -3.04 -9.96 0.05
CA PHE A 14 -1.70 -10.28 0.57
C PHE A 14 -1.76 -11.05 1.89
N ILE A 15 -0.70 -11.78 2.20
CA ILE A 15 -0.58 -12.53 3.45
C ILE A 15 0.01 -11.63 4.53
N ALA A 16 -0.80 -11.27 5.53
CA ALA A 16 -0.33 -10.48 6.67
C ALA A 16 0.63 -11.29 7.56
N VAL A 17 1.83 -10.75 7.81
CA VAL A 17 2.73 -11.29 8.85
C VAL A 17 2.34 -10.72 10.23
N GLY A 18 2.67 -11.45 11.28
CA GLY A 18 2.25 -11.14 12.65
C GLY A 18 2.74 -12.16 13.66
N GLU A 19 2.70 -11.78 14.93
CA GLU A 19 3.07 -12.61 16.09
C GLU A 19 1.81 -12.93 16.91
N THR A 20 1.71 -14.14 17.47
CA THR A 20 0.59 -14.56 18.35
C THR A 20 -0.83 -14.31 17.76
N GLY A 21 -0.97 -14.31 16.43
CA GLY A 21 -2.24 -14.05 15.73
C GLY A 21 -2.58 -12.57 15.53
N GLN A 22 -1.76 -11.63 16.03
CA GLN A 22 -1.92 -10.20 15.76
C GLN A 22 -1.10 -9.81 14.51
N PRO A 23 -1.75 -9.47 13.37
CA PRO A 23 -1.04 -9.03 12.18
C PRO A 23 -0.47 -7.62 12.35
N VAL A 24 0.73 -7.40 11.82
CA VAL A 24 1.50 -6.15 11.93
C VAL A 24 0.67 -4.92 11.55
N TYR A 25 -0.10 -4.98 10.46
CA TYR A 25 -0.89 -3.84 9.98
C TYR A 25 -2.00 -3.39 10.96
N LYS A 26 -2.56 -4.31 11.77
CA LYS A 26 -3.56 -3.95 12.81
C LYS A 26 -2.90 -3.30 14.03
N ALA A 27 -1.61 -3.55 14.26
CA ALA A 27 -0.80 -2.88 15.28
C ALA A 27 -0.10 -1.61 14.74
N ALA A 28 -0.29 -1.24 13.47
CA ALA A 28 0.59 -0.31 12.78
C ALA A 28 0.74 1.06 13.46
N LEU A 29 -0.36 1.67 13.93
CA LEU A 29 -0.30 2.95 14.63
C LEU A 29 0.42 2.87 15.99
N GLN A 30 0.38 1.71 16.65
CA GLN A 30 1.11 1.45 17.90
C GLN A 30 2.61 1.25 17.64
N LEU A 31 2.95 0.52 16.57
CA LEU A 31 4.33 0.34 16.09
C LEU A 31 4.96 1.68 15.66
N ILE A 32 4.24 2.48 14.87
CA ILE A 32 4.62 3.86 14.52
C ILE A 32 4.87 4.67 15.79
N ALA A 33 3.89 4.78 16.70
CA ALA A 33 4.03 5.59 17.91
C ALA A 33 5.16 5.11 18.84
N ALA A 34 5.46 3.81 18.87
CA ALA A 34 6.61 3.26 19.60
C ALA A 34 7.94 3.62 18.93
N LEU A 35 8.02 3.54 17.60
CA LEU A 35 9.19 3.97 16.82
C LEU A 35 9.41 5.49 16.92
N THR A 36 8.37 6.32 16.86
CA THR A 36 8.47 7.79 17.03
C THR A 36 9.13 8.16 18.37
N ARG A 37 8.90 7.37 19.43
CA ARG A 37 9.47 7.60 20.77
C ARG A 37 10.90 7.08 20.95
N LYS A 38 11.36 6.13 20.12
CA LYS A 38 12.70 5.52 20.24
C LYS A 38 13.68 5.93 19.16
N SER A 39 13.21 6.07 17.92
CA SER A 39 14.03 6.24 16.72
C SER A 39 13.23 7.00 15.65
N PRO A 40 13.03 8.32 15.79
CA PRO A 40 12.15 9.10 14.91
C PRO A 40 12.48 8.97 13.42
N SER A 41 13.77 8.85 13.07
CA SER A 41 14.25 8.66 11.71
C SER A 41 13.73 7.37 11.04
N LEU A 42 13.52 6.29 11.80
CA LEU A 42 13.04 5.02 11.24
C LEU A 42 11.54 5.07 10.90
N VAL A 43 10.77 5.99 11.48
CA VAL A 43 9.34 6.16 11.17
C VAL A 43 9.13 6.67 9.74
N ASN A 44 10.04 7.51 9.24
CA ASN A 44 9.91 8.12 7.92
C ASN A 44 9.96 7.10 6.76
N PHE A 45 10.42 5.88 7.02
CA PHE A 45 10.42 4.76 6.09
C PHE A 45 9.07 4.02 6.00
N LEU A 46 8.10 4.38 6.84
CA LEU A 46 6.81 3.67 6.95
C LEU A 46 5.66 4.58 6.54
N ALA A 47 4.94 4.22 5.48
CA ALA A 47 3.69 4.87 5.15
C ALA A 47 2.66 4.63 6.28
N VAL A 48 1.87 5.64 6.63
CA VAL A 48 0.85 5.54 7.68
C VAL A 48 -0.42 4.91 7.08
N PRO A 49 -0.82 3.71 7.51
CA PRO A 49 -2.05 3.09 7.04
C PRO A 49 -3.28 3.72 7.69
N LYS A 50 -4.34 3.89 6.90
CA LYS A 50 -5.70 4.13 7.36
C LYS A 50 -6.60 3.07 6.72
N SER A 51 -7.22 2.22 7.55
CA SER A 51 -8.20 1.26 7.07
C SER A 51 -9.57 1.93 6.94
N ASN A 52 -10.39 1.46 6.00
CA ASN A 52 -11.82 1.76 6.00
C ASN A 52 -12.52 1.10 7.22
N GLU A 53 -13.77 1.47 7.49
CA GLU A 53 -14.57 0.96 8.63
C GLU A 53 -14.66 -0.58 8.70
N GLN A 54 -14.52 -1.24 7.55
CA GLN A 54 -14.63 -2.69 7.38
C GLN A 54 -13.27 -3.42 7.51
N GLY A 55 -12.15 -2.70 7.57
CA GLY A 55 -10.80 -3.25 7.59
C GLY A 55 -10.34 -3.92 6.27
N SER A 56 -11.16 -3.83 5.22
CA SER A 56 -10.98 -4.51 3.93
C SER A 56 -10.07 -3.74 2.97
N VAL A 57 -10.08 -2.41 3.03
CA VAL A 57 -9.25 -1.51 2.20
C VAL A 57 -8.36 -0.69 3.10
N ILE A 58 -7.10 -0.49 2.68
CA ILE A 58 -6.11 0.32 3.39
C ILE A 58 -5.52 1.37 2.45
N ASP A 59 -5.61 2.63 2.86
CA ASP A 59 -4.93 3.77 2.27
C ASP A 59 -3.60 4.02 2.99
N TRP A 60 -2.50 4.13 2.24
CA TRP A 60 -1.15 4.31 2.76
C TRP A 60 -0.63 5.70 2.41
N TYR A 61 -0.49 6.56 3.43
CA TYR A 61 -0.06 7.95 3.28
C TYR A 61 1.41 8.13 3.63
N SER A 62 2.10 9.03 2.93
CA SER A 62 3.46 9.41 3.31
C SER A 62 3.50 10.08 4.70
N PRO A 63 4.47 9.75 5.58
CA PRO A 63 4.76 10.53 6.79
C PRO A 63 5.36 11.92 6.48
N VAL A 64 5.97 12.12 5.30
CA VAL A 64 6.64 13.37 4.88
C VAL A 64 5.98 13.99 3.64
N GLN A 65 6.14 15.31 3.45
CA GLN A 65 5.68 16.02 2.26
C GLN A 65 6.81 16.10 1.21
N GLY A 66 6.46 15.93 -0.06
CA GLY A 66 7.39 15.92 -1.19
C GLY A 66 6.79 15.23 -2.42
N ASP A 67 7.52 15.26 -3.53
CA ASP A 67 7.09 14.63 -4.80
C ASP A 67 7.18 13.10 -4.72
N VAL A 68 6.15 12.41 -5.22
CA VAL A 68 6.07 10.94 -5.18
C VAL A 68 6.65 10.30 -6.45
N VAL A 69 7.67 9.45 -6.30
CA VAL A 69 8.30 8.68 -7.38
C VAL A 69 8.36 7.19 -6.99
N PRO A 70 7.56 6.28 -7.59
CA PRO A 70 7.66 4.85 -7.28
C PRO A 70 8.97 4.21 -7.74
N TRP A 71 9.35 3.11 -7.09
CA TRP A 71 10.57 2.35 -7.37
C TRP A 71 10.77 2.00 -8.85
N SER A 72 9.71 1.51 -9.51
CA SER A 72 9.71 1.16 -10.95
C SER A 72 9.97 2.37 -11.87
N SER A 73 9.71 3.58 -11.37
CA SER A 73 9.80 4.84 -12.10
C SER A 73 11.06 5.66 -11.81
N ALA A 74 11.77 5.36 -10.71
CA ALA A 74 13.09 5.90 -10.40
C ALA A 74 14.17 5.42 -11.40
N THR A 75 15.26 6.17 -11.49
CA THR A 75 16.54 5.77 -12.10
C THR A 75 17.27 4.75 -11.21
N GLU A 76 18.27 4.04 -11.75
CA GLU A 76 19.02 3.07 -10.92
C GLU A 76 19.91 3.77 -9.88
N ALA A 77 20.43 4.97 -10.14
CA ALA A 77 21.21 5.74 -9.17
C ALA A 77 20.36 6.14 -7.94
N GLU A 78 19.12 6.60 -8.16
CA GLU A 78 18.17 6.88 -7.07
C GLU A 78 17.81 5.59 -6.30
N ARG A 79 17.63 4.47 -7.01
CA ARG A 79 17.40 3.16 -6.38
C ARG A 79 18.60 2.68 -5.58
N GLU A 80 19.85 2.91 -6.01
CA GLU A 80 21.05 2.55 -5.26
C GLU A 80 21.15 3.31 -3.93
N VAL A 81 20.92 4.63 -3.95
CA VAL A 81 20.87 5.46 -2.74
C VAL A 81 19.74 4.99 -1.82
N ALA A 82 18.53 4.75 -2.37
CA ALA A 82 17.39 4.28 -1.59
C ALA A 82 17.58 2.85 -1.03
N ARG A 83 18.20 1.95 -1.80
CA ARG A 83 18.58 0.58 -1.42
C ARG A 83 19.52 0.59 -0.22
N ALA A 84 20.51 1.49 -0.19
CA ALA A 84 21.40 1.66 0.95
C ALA A 84 20.63 2.12 2.21
N GLN A 85 19.77 3.13 2.09
CA GLN A 85 18.94 3.60 3.21
C GLN A 85 17.98 2.52 3.74
N LEU A 86 17.31 1.78 2.86
CA LEU A 86 16.38 0.70 3.23
C LEU A 86 17.08 -0.48 3.91
N ASN A 87 18.29 -0.84 3.47
CA ASN A 87 19.11 -1.86 4.14
C ASN A 87 19.54 -1.41 5.54
N HIS A 88 19.87 -0.13 5.74
CA HIS A 88 20.14 0.42 7.07
C HIS A 88 18.89 0.39 7.96
N PHE A 89 17.74 0.86 7.47
CA PHE A 89 16.45 0.79 8.17
C PHE A 89 16.12 -0.64 8.63
N LYS A 90 16.18 -1.62 7.71
CA LYS A 90 15.96 -3.04 7.99
C LYS A 90 16.89 -3.56 9.09
N THR A 91 18.17 -3.21 9.03
CA THR A 91 19.18 -3.65 10.00
C THR A 91 18.90 -3.07 11.40
N ALA A 92 18.59 -1.77 11.49
CA ALA A 92 18.25 -1.12 12.75
C ALA A 92 16.97 -1.69 13.39
N ILE A 93 15.94 -1.99 12.58
CA ILE A 93 14.71 -2.63 13.06
C ILE A 93 14.99 -4.06 13.58
N ALA A 94 15.83 -4.84 12.91
CA ALA A 94 16.24 -6.16 13.37
C ALA A 94 17.05 -6.10 14.69
N GLU A 95 17.96 -5.13 14.83
CA GLU A 95 18.71 -4.90 16.06
C GLU A 95 17.77 -4.53 17.23
N MET A 96 16.87 -3.55 17.03
CA MET A 96 15.87 -3.14 18.02
C MET A 96 14.95 -4.30 18.42
N SER A 97 14.49 -5.09 17.44
CA SER A 97 13.71 -6.32 17.67
C SER A 97 14.46 -7.30 18.56
N SER A 98 15.72 -7.62 18.23
CA SER A 98 16.54 -8.54 19.01
C SER A 98 16.82 -8.04 20.43
N THR A 99 17.00 -6.72 20.60
CA THR A 99 17.26 -6.09 21.90
C THR A 99 16.02 -6.16 22.79
N LEU A 100 14.83 -5.92 22.25
CA LEU A 100 13.55 -6.02 22.96
C LEU A 100 13.27 -7.46 23.40
N VAL A 101 13.46 -8.44 22.52
CA VAL A 101 13.29 -9.87 22.85
C VAL A 101 14.29 -10.31 23.93
N GLN A 102 15.56 -9.93 23.81
CA GLN A 102 16.57 -10.25 24.83
C GLN A 102 16.30 -9.60 26.20
N ALA A 103 15.82 -8.36 26.22
CA ALA A 103 15.44 -7.68 27.45
C ALA A 103 14.20 -8.34 28.10
N GLY A 104 13.18 -8.65 27.30
CA GLY A 104 11.96 -9.32 27.77
C GLY A 104 12.25 -10.72 28.32
N ASN A 105 13.12 -11.49 27.66
CA ASN A 105 13.58 -12.80 28.14
C ASN A 105 14.31 -12.71 29.50
N LYS A 106 15.09 -11.64 29.75
CA LYS A 106 15.78 -11.41 31.02
C LYS A 106 14.85 -10.89 32.13
N GLY A 107 13.83 -10.09 31.77
CA GLY A 107 12.90 -9.46 32.69
C GLY A 107 11.57 -10.21 32.91
N GLY A 108 11.35 -11.34 32.23
CA GLY A 108 10.09 -12.09 32.27
C GLY A 108 8.90 -11.39 31.58
N GLN A 109 9.16 -10.38 30.74
CA GLN A 109 8.11 -9.54 30.16
C GLN A 109 7.63 -10.09 28.81
N SER A 110 6.55 -10.88 28.83
CA SER A 110 5.87 -11.44 27.65
C SER A 110 5.62 -10.41 26.55
N ASP A 111 5.10 -9.25 26.94
CA ASP A 111 4.60 -8.25 26.01
C ASP A 111 5.75 -7.54 25.29
N GLN A 112 6.90 -7.42 25.97
CA GLN A 112 8.14 -6.92 25.37
C GLN A 112 8.73 -7.90 24.35
N ILE A 113 8.58 -9.21 24.58
CA ILE A 113 8.98 -10.26 23.62
C ILE A 113 8.05 -10.23 22.40
N ILE A 114 6.73 -10.21 22.60
CA ILE A 114 5.73 -10.18 21.53
C ILE A 114 5.92 -8.91 20.68
N PHE A 115 6.01 -7.73 21.31
CA PHE A 115 6.25 -6.47 20.62
C PHE A 115 7.62 -6.47 19.89
N GLY A 116 8.67 -7.02 20.51
CA GLY A 116 9.99 -7.14 19.89
C GLY A 116 9.96 -8.01 18.63
N LYS A 117 9.29 -9.16 18.66
CA LYS A 117 9.09 -10.01 17.46
C LYS A 117 8.25 -9.30 16.39
N LEU A 118 7.13 -8.70 16.79
CA LEU A 118 6.22 -7.98 15.87
C LEU A 118 6.93 -6.82 15.17
N LEU A 119 7.82 -6.11 15.88
CA LEU A 119 8.69 -5.09 15.31
C LEU A 119 9.65 -5.66 14.26
N GLY A 120 10.21 -6.86 14.48
CA GLY A 120 11.08 -7.53 13.51
C GLY A 120 10.37 -7.89 12.18
N LEU A 121 9.04 -8.03 12.21
CA LEU A 121 8.22 -8.31 11.04
C LEU A 121 7.81 -7.04 10.25
N VAL A 122 8.09 -5.84 10.76
CA VAL A 122 7.74 -4.56 10.10
C VAL A 122 8.36 -4.42 8.70
N PRO A 123 9.63 -4.77 8.42
CA PRO A 123 10.23 -4.53 7.11
C PRO A 123 9.79 -5.52 6.01
N HIS A 124 8.85 -6.44 6.26
CA HIS A 124 8.26 -7.25 5.19
C HIS A 124 7.31 -6.41 4.34
N ALA A 125 7.47 -6.45 3.02
CA ALA A 125 6.52 -5.93 2.04
C ALA A 125 6.39 -6.94 0.88
N PRO A 126 5.31 -6.92 0.06
CA PRO A 126 5.06 -7.95 -0.95
C PRO A 126 6.10 -7.98 -2.09
N ALA A 127 6.50 -6.80 -2.59
CA ALA A 127 7.43 -6.63 -3.71
C ALA A 127 8.06 -5.22 -3.69
N ASP A 128 8.98 -4.95 -4.62
CA ASP A 128 9.59 -3.63 -4.85
C ASP A 128 8.58 -2.59 -5.38
N ASP A 129 7.54 -3.06 -6.08
CA ASP A 129 6.32 -2.33 -6.47
C ASP A 129 5.57 -1.59 -5.33
N TYR A 130 5.97 -1.79 -4.08
CA TYR A 130 5.38 -1.20 -2.87
C TYR A 130 6.28 -0.15 -2.21
N VAL A 131 7.45 0.13 -2.82
CA VAL A 131 8.43 1.13 -2.37
C VAL A 131 8.25 2.42 -3.17
N TYR A 132 8.21 3.54 -2.46
CA TYR A 132 8.06 4.88 -3.03
C TYR A 132 9.21 5.76 -2.53
N LEU A 133 9.82 6.51 -3.44
CA LEU A 133 10.81 7.54 -3.13
C LEU A 133 10.09 8.88 -3.06
N ILE A 134 10.25 9.60 -1.95
CA ILE A 134 9.71 10.94 -1.77
C ILE A 134 10.84 11.95 -1.81
N GLU A 135 10.81 12.83 -2.81
CA GLU A 135 11.70 13.98 -2.87
C GLU A 135 11.16 15.10 -1.99
N ALA A 136 11.72 15.21 -0.80
CA ALA A 136 11.33 16.17 0.21
C ALA A 136 12.39 17.28 0.32
N THR A 137 11.98 18.43 0.89
CA THR A 137 12.90 19.50 1.27
C THR A 137 12.85 19.66 2.79
N ARG A 138 14.02 19.79 3.42
CA ARG A 138 14.17 20.08 4.85
C ARG A 138 15.00 21.33 5.05
N THR A 139 14.79 22.02 6.16
CA THR A 139 15.68 23.10 6.60
C THR A 139 16.88 22.48 7.32
N ASN A 140 18.10 22.80 6.88
CA ASN A 140 19.33 22.36 7.57
C ASN A 140 19.60 23.21 8.83
N ALA A 141 20.68 22.92 9.57
CA ALA A 141 21.02 23.65 10.80
C ALA A 141 21.41 25.13 10.55
N GLN A 142 21.78 25.48 9.31
CA GLN A 142 22.10 26.83 8.86
C GLN A 142 20.86 27.62 8.37
N GLY A 143 19.68 27.01 8.32
CA GLY A 143 18.44 27.63 7.83
C GLY A 143 18.19 27.47 6.31
N GLU A 144 19.05 26.75 5.60
CA GLU A 144 18.98 26.57 4.15
C GLU A 144 18.07 25.40 3.75
N ALA A 145 17.51 25.45 2.53
CA ALA A 145 16.61 24.44 2.00
C ALA A 145 17.38 23.29 1.31
N GLU A 146 17.58 22.18 2.03
CA GLU A 146 18.23 20.97 1.54
C GLU A 146 17.19 19.98 0.96
N ARG A 147 17.40 19.54 -0.29
CA ARG A 147 16.60 18.45 -0.89
C ARG A 147 17.16 17.09 -0.47
N TYR A 148 16.27 16.15 -0.16
CA TYR A 148 16.63 14.78 0.20
C TYR A 148 15.58 13.77 -0.28
N THR A 149 16.02 12.57 -0.64
CA THR A 149 15.15 11.49 -1.12
C THR A 149 14.92 10.47 -0.01
N GLN A 150 13.67 10.39 0.50
CA GLN A 150 13.25 9.48 1.55
C GLN A 150 12.52 8.27 0.92
N PRO A 151 13.05 7.04 0.98
CA PRO A 151 12.30 5.85 0.60
C PRO A 151 11.29 5.47 1.68
N ILE A 152 10.10 5.02 1.25
CA ILE A 152 8.94 4.73 2.10
C ILE A 152 8.26 3.45 1.63
N LEU A 153 7.99 2.55 2.58
CA LEU A 153 7.29 1.29 2.37
C LEU A 153 5.78 1.48 2.50
N THR A 154 5.01 0.91 1.56
CA THR A 154 3.57 0.65 1.70
C THR A 154 3.33 -0.85 1.85
N PHE A 155 2.17 -1.27 2.39
CA PHE A 155 1.90 -2.69 2.71
C PHE A 155 3.00 -3.35 3.55
N TRP A 156 3.62 -2.58 4.44
CA TRP A 156 4.58 -3.12 5.39
C TRP A 156 3.85 -4.00 6.42
N GLY A 157 4.48 -5.11 6.80
CA GLY A 157 3.80 -6.19 7.53
C GLY A 157 2.98 -7.15 6.65
N PHE A 158 3.18 -7.17 5.34
CA PHE A 158 2.58 -8.15 4.42
C PHE A 158 3.66 -8.83 3.54
N VAL A 159 3.34 -10.03 3.06
CA VAL A 159 4.13 -10.76 2.06
C VAL A 159 3.24 -11.32 0.95
N GLN A 160 3.82 -11.61 -0.22
CA GLN A 160 3.05 -12.08 -1.38
C GLN A 160 2.67 -13.57 -1.30
N ASN A 161 3.52 -14.40 -0.68
CA ASN A 161 3.33 -15.86 -0.59
C ASN A 161 3.66 -16.38 0.82
N GLU A 162 3.10 -17.53 1.22
CA GLU A 162 3.38 -18.16 2.53
C GLU A 162 4.88 -18.46 2.74
N GLY A 163 5.60 -18.83 1.67
CA GLY A 163 7.04 -19.06 1.72
C GLY A 163 7.86 -17.80 2.04
N ASP A 164 7.37 -16.61 1.67
CA ASP A 164 8.06 -15.34 1.92
C ASP A 164 7.93 -14.86 3.39
N ARG A 165 7.05 -15.48 4.20
CA ARG A 165 6.89 -15.16 5.64
C ARG A 165 8.17 -15.36 6.46
N HIS A 166 9.01 -16.32 6.06
CA HIS A 166 10.26 -16.69 6.73
C HIS A 166 11.50 -16.21 5.96
N ARG A 167 11.29 -15.45 4.88
CA ARG A 167 12.34 -14.94 4.02
C ARG A 167 12.89 -13.63 4.58
N ASP A 168 14.16 -13.40 4.32
CA ASP A 168 14.84 -12.15 4.64
C ASP A 168 14.03 -10.92 4.15
N PRO A 169 13.69 -9.94 5.02
CA PRO A 169 12.86 -8.80 4.64
C PRO A 169 13.47 -7.99 3.48
N LEU A 170 12.61 -7.39 2.66
CA LEU A 170 13.03 -6.59 1.50
C LEU A 170 13.98 -7.32 0.52
N TYR A 171 13.90 -8.65 0.40
CA TYR A 171 14.77 -9.47 -0.45
C TYR A 171 14.86 -9.01 -1.92
N PHE A 172 13.84 -8.31 -2.42
CA PHE A 172 13.76 -7.77 -3.77
C PHE A 172 14.69 -6.57 -4.00
N LEU A 173 15.23 -5.96 -2.94
CA LEU A 173 16.19 -4.86 -3.04
C LEU A 173 17.58 -5.34 -3.48
N THR A 174 17.93 -6.60 -3.26
CA THR A 174 19.18 -7.18 -3.79
C THR A 174 19.11 -7.12 -5.32
N PRO A 175 20.06 -6.44 -6.00
CA PRO A 175 20.07 -6.42 -7.45
C PRO A 175 20.06 -7.85 -7.98
N ARG A 176 19.08 -8.19 -8.82
CA ARG A 176 19.19 -9.37 -9.68
C ARG A 176 20.33 -9.06 -10.64
N VAL A 177 21.55 -9.49 -10.27
CA VAL A 177 22.71 -9.50 -11.15
C VAL A 177 22.22 -10.02 -12.49
N ALA A 178 22.33 -9.18 -13.53
CA ALA A 178 21.91 -9.57 -14.86
C ALA A 178 22.73 -10.81 -15.23
N ALA A 179 22.07 -11.97 -15.29
CA ALA A 179 22.71 -13.20 -15.72
C ALA A 179 23.35 -12.87 -17.07
N PRO A 180 24.69 -13.00 -17.20
CA PRO A 180 25.42 -12.36 -18.29
C PRO A 180 24.80 -12.78 -19.60
N ALA A 181 24.26 -11.81 -20.34
CA ALA A 181 23.58 -12.05 -21.61
C ALA A 181 24.53 -12.92 -22.44
N PRO A 182 24.08 -14.13 -22.86
CA PRO A 182 24.99 -15.22 -23.22
C PRO A 182 25.94 -14.71 -24.29
N SER A 183 27.21 -14.53 -23.92
CA SER A 183 28.17 -13.78 -24.72
C SER A 183 28.15 -14.36 -26.12
N SER A 184 27.94 -13.50 -27.12
CA SER A 184 27.84 -13.91 -28.51
C SER A 184 29.14 -14.63 -28.90
N LEU A 185 29.09 -15.97 -28.83
CA LEU A 185 30.22 -16.84 -29.13
C LEU A 185 30.69 -16.48 -30.54
N PRO A 186 32.01 -16.40 -30.78
CA PRO A 186 32.54 -15.97 -32.06
C PRO A 186 31.94 -16.86 -33.15
N ILE A 187 31.30 -16.21 -34.13
CA ILE A 187 30.50 -16.88 -35.16
C ILE A 187 31.40 -17.86 -35.91
N THR A 188 31.26 -19.13 -35.55
CA THR A 188 31.91 -20.24 -36.23
C THR A 188 31.13 -20.43 -37.53
N PRO A 189 31.76 -20.37 -38.71
CA PRO A 189 31.04 -20.49 -39.97
C PRO A 189 30.35 -21.86 -40.04
N VAL A 190 29.03 -21.85 -40.08
CA VAL A 190 28.20 -23.07 -40.09
C VAL A 190 28.46 -23.82 -41.40
N PRO A 191 28.85 -25.10 -41.35
CA PRO A 191 28.95 -25.92 -42.56
C PRO A 191 27.54 -26.20 -43.11
N GLU A 192 27.32 -25.86 -44.37
CA GLU A 192 26.04 -25.97 -45.06
C GLU A 192 25.73 -27.41 -45.49
N ALA A 193 24.89 -28.14 -44.74
CA ALA A 193 24.11 -29.31 -45.20
C ALA A 193 23.19 -29.85 -44.07
N PRO A 194 22.07 -30.54 -44.38
CA PRO A 194 21.05 -30.14 -45.35
C PRO A 194 19.60 -30.29 -44.79
N ALA A 195 18.64 -29.74 -45.53
CA ALA A 195 17.22 -30.15 -45.62
C ALA A 195 16.48 -30.66 -44.34
N VAL A 196 15.67 -29.75 -43.77
CA VAL A 196 14.30 -29.97 -43.23
C VAL A 196 13.95 -31.40 -42.76
N LEU A 197 13.94 -31.61 -41.44
CA LEU A 197 13.11 -32.64 -40.81
C LEU A 197 11.81 -32.00 -40.28
N PRO A 198 10.63 -32.64 -40.46
CA PRO A 198 9.36 -32.08 -39.99
C PRO A 198 9.29 -32.11 -38.45
N PHE A 199 8.68 -31.07 -37.88
CA PHE A 199 8.40 -31.01 -36.44
C PHE A 199 7.50 -32.18 -36.01
N VAL A 200 8.02 -33.04 -35.13
CA VAL A 200 7.20 -34.04 -34.42
C VAL A 200 6.35 -33.31 -33.40
N ALA A 201 5.09 -33.03 -33.73
CA ALA A 201 4.15 -32.45 -32.80
C ALA A 201 3.89 -33.42 -31.63
N GLU A 202 4.09 -32.96 -30.39
CA GLU A 202 3.70 -33.75 -29.22
C GLU A 202 2.18 -33.99 -29.23
N PRO A 203 1.71 -35.23 -29.01
CA PRO A 203 0.29 -35.54 -29.02
C PRO A 203 -0.43 -34.87 -27.84
N ALA A 204 -1.24 -33.86 -28.15
CA ALA A 204 -2.04 -33.14 -27.17
C ALA A 204 -2.86 -34.12 -26.31
N ARG A 205 -2.60 -34.15 -25.00
CA ARG A 205 -3.24 -35.10 -24.06
C ARG A 205 -4.77 -34.93 -24.11
N PRO A 206 -5.55 -36.00 -24.35
CA PRO A 206 -6.98 -35.88 -24.60
C PRO A 206 -7.73 -35.31 -23.39
N TRP A 207 -8.31 -34.12 -23.56
CA TRP A 207 -9.06 -33.35 -22.55
C TRP A 207 -10.11 -34.20 -21.82
N TRP A 208 -10.79 -35.12 -22.52
CA TRP A 208 -11.76 -36.05 -21.93
C TRP A 208 -11.24 -36.83 -20.71
N ARG A 209 -9.93 -37.13 -20.62
CA ARG A 209 -9.34 -37.83 -19.47
C ARG A 209 -9.43 -37.02 -18.17
N ARG A 210 -9.60 -35.69 -18.25
CA ARG A 210 -9.83 -34.79 -17.10
C ARG A 210 -11.28 -34.79 -16.60
N PHE A 211 -12.25 -35.11 -17.47
CA PHE A 211 -13.67 -35.21 -17.11
C PHE A 211 -14.07 -36.58 -16.54
N TRP A 212 -13.27 -37.63 -16.78
CA TRP A 212 -13.61 -38.99 -16.36
C TRP A 212 -13.71 -39.18 -14.83
N TRP A 213 -13.05 -38.33 -14.04
CA TRP A 213 -13.19 -38.28 -12.57
C TRP A 213 -14.48 -37.61 -12.06
N LEU A 214 -15.21 -36.87 -12.90
CA LEU A 214 -16.50 -36.28 -12.51
C LEU A 214 -17.66 -37.29 -12.56
N LEU A 215 -17.51 -38.36 -13.34
CA LEU A 215 -18.51 -39.44 -13.44
C LEU A 215 -18.79 -40.14 -12.09
N PRO A 216 -17.80 -40.64 -11.33
CA PRO A 216 -18.06 -41.24 -10.01
C PRO A 216 -18.60 -40.23 -8.99
N LEU A 217 -18.16 -38.96 -9.04
CA LEU A 217 -18.68 -37.90 -8.17
C LEU A 217 -20.18 -37.65 -8.42
N LEU A 218 -20.58 -37.59 -9.69
CA LEU A 218 -21.97 -37.39 -10.09
C LEU A 218 -22.84 -38.62 -9.74
N LEU A 219 -22.28 -39.83 -9.83
CA LEU A 219 -22.97 -41.07 -9.43
C LEU A 219 -23.20 -41.13 -7.91
N ILE A 220 -22.22 -40.70 -7.10
CA ILE A 220 -22.37 -40.56 -5.63
C ILE A 220 -23.42 -39.49 -5.29
N LEU A 221 -23.40 -38.34 -5.99
CA LEU A 221 -24.40 -37.28 -5.80
C LEU A 221 -25.82 -37.76 -6.16
N ALA A 222 -25.97 -38.53 -7.24
CA ALA A 222 -27.24 -39.13 -7.64
C ALA A 222 -27.75 -40.17 -6.61
N LEU A 223 -26.85 -40.98 -6.04
CA LEU A 223 -27.19 -41.91 -4.96
C LEU A 223 -27.62 -41.20 -3.67
N LEU A 224 -26.96 -40.09 -3.30
CA LEU A 224 -27.36 -39.27 -2.15
C LEU A 224 -28.74 -38.64 -2.36
N LEU A 225 -28.98 -38.05 -3.54
CA LEU A 225 -30.30 -37.50 -3.89
C LEU A 225 -31.38 -38.59 -3.88
N PHE A 226 -31.14 -39.76 -4.47
CA PHE A 226 -32.10 -40.86 -4.50
C PHE A 226 -32.36 -41.48 -3.11
N GLY A 227 -31.35 -41.50 -2.23
CA GLY A 227 -31.49 -41.87 -0.83
C GLY A 227 -32.37 -40.89 -0.06
N LEU A 228 -32.14 -39.58 -0.21
CA LEU A 228 -32.95 -38.52 0.41
C LEU A 228 -34.40 -38.54 -0.08
N LEU A 229 -34.64 -38.73 -1.39
CA LEU A 229 -36.00 -38.83 -1.94
C LEU A 229 -36.77 -40.07 -1.44
N ARG A 230 -36.08 -41.12 -0.98
CA ARG A 230 -36.72 -42.28 -0.34
C ARG A 230 -37.05 -42.09 1.14
N GLY A 231 -36.61 -40.98 1.76
CA GLY A 231 -37.06 -40.57 3.10
C GLY A 231 -38.49 -40.01 3.14
N CYS A 232 -39.10 -39.73 1.99
CA CYS A 232 -40.41 -39.09 1.88
C CYS A 232 -41.53 -40.04 1.39
N LEU A 233 -41.53 -41.29 1.87
CA LEU A 233 -42.71 -42.15 1.78
C LEU A 233 -43.42 -42.17 3.15
N PRO A 234 -44.72 -41.82 3.24
CA PRO A 234 -45.41 -41.80 4.51
C PRO A 234 -45.57 -43.22 5.07
N VAL A 235 -45.29 -43.38 6.35
CA VAL A 235 -45.64 -44.60 7.10
C VAL A 235 -47.17 -44.69 7.15
N VAL A 236 -47.71 -45.83 6.69
CA VAL A 236 -49.14 -46.13 6.81
C VAL A 236 -49.36 -46.77 8.18
N ASP A 237 -49.75 -45.96 9.16
CA ASP A 237 -50.13 -46.44 10.49
C ASP A 237 -51.42 -47.27 10.43
N VAL A 238 -51.26 -48.60 10.32
CA VAL A 238 -52.37 -49.56 10.41
C VAL A 238 -52.77 -49.71 11.86
N THR A 239 -53.69 -48.86 12.31
CA THR A 239 -54.32 -48.98 13.63
C THR A 239 -55.24 -50.20 13.69
N LEU A 240 -54.95 -51.11 14.62
CA LEU A 240 -55.79 -52.26 14.95
C LEU A 240 -55.98 -52.31 16.49
N PRO A 241 -57.22 -52.38 16.99
CA PRO A 241 -57.49 -52.23 18.42
C PRO A 241 -57.43 -53.58 19.16
N THR A 242 -56.61 -53.66 20.22
CA THR A 242 -56.61 -54.80 21.15
C THR A 242 -56.84 -54.34 22.58
N VAL A 243 -57.95 -54.84 23.12
CA VAL A 243 -58.53 -54.74 24.47
C VAL A 243 -57.49 -54.81 25.61
N PRO A 244 -57.65 -54.04 26.72
CA PRO A 244 -56.75 -54.12 27.87
C PRO A 244 -56.86 -55.44 28.64
N VAL A 245 -55.77 -55.84 29.29
CA VAL A 245 -55.75 -56.91 30.30
C VAL A 245 -55.27 -56.33 31.63
N THR A 246 -56.10 -56.45 32.65
CA THR A 246 -55.85 -55.96 34.01
C THR A 246 -55.13 -57.02 34.84
N THR A 247 -54.07 -56.63 35.56
CA THR A 247 -53.61 -57.39 36.74
C THR A 247 -53.20 -56.44 37.87
N GLU A 248 -53.84 -56.64 39.02
CA GLU A 248 -53.47 -56.19 40.36
C GLU A 248 -52.11 -56.78 40.81
N SER A 249 -51.50 -56.39 41.93
CA SER A 249 -51.42 -55.10 42.66
C SER A 249 -50.43 -55.29 43.81
N ILE A 250 -49.53 -54.34 44.08
CA ILE A 250 -48.88 -54.21 45.40
C ILE A 250 -48.88 -52.72 45.79
N GLN A 251 -49.47 -52.44 46.95
CA GLN A 251 -49.67 -51.12 47.53
C GLN A 251 -48.82 -50.99 48.79
N LEU A 252 -48.03 -49.91 48.96
CA LEU A 252 -47.52 -49.55 50.29
C LEU A 252 -47.20 -48.05 50.47
N LYS A 253 -48.23 -47.29 50.84
CA LYS A 253 -48.21 -46.06 51.68
C LYS A 253 -47.30 -44.89 51.26
N ASP A 254 -47.93 -43.85 50.70
CA ASP A 254 -47.72 -42.45 51.13
C ASP A 254 -48.33 -42.21 52.53
N PRO A 255 -48.06 -41.05 53.17
CA PRO A 255 -49.02 -39.94 53.04
C PRO A 255 -48.39 -38.55 52.73
N ALA A 256 -49.19 -37.70 52.06
CA ALA A 256 -49.02 -36.24 51.90
C ALA A 256 -49.56 -35.48 53.17
N ILE A 257 -49.90 -34.18 53.26
CA ILE A 257 -50.11 -33.00 52.36
C ILE A 257 -49.41 -31.76 53.01
N GLU A 258 -49.51 -30.45 52.67
CA GLU A 258 -50.42 -29.55 51.89
C GLU A 258 -49.57 -28.56 51.02
N SER A 259 -50.02 -27.77 50.03
CA SER A 259 -51.34 -27.32 49.50
C SER A 259 -51.99 -26.03 50.05
N SER A 260 -51.62 -24.84 49.50
CA SER A 260 -52.50 -23.70 49.06
C SER A 260 -51.61 -22.47 48.73
N VAL A 261 -51.61 -21.76 47.59
CA VAL A 261 -52.64 -21.13 46.71
C VAL A 261 -53.15 -19.75 47.23
N VAL A 262 -53.15 -18.72 46.33
CA VAL A 262 -54.08 -17.54 46.20
C VAL A 262 -53.40 -16.14 45.92
N SER A 263 -53.81 -15.51 44.79
CA SER A 263 -53.90 -14.07 44.39
C SER A 263 -52.75 -13.02 44.41
N ALA A 264 -52.33 -12.60 43.20
CA ALA A 264 -52.55 -11.30 42.51
C ALA A 264 -52.41 -9.89 43.21
N THR A 265 -51.55 -9.02 42.61
CA THR A 265 -51.62 -7.54 42.34
C THR A 265 -52.11 -6.50 43.40
N PRO A 266 -51.71 -5.19 43.37
CA PRO A 266 -51.10 -4.41 42.27
C PRO A 266 -49.90 -3.48 42.67
N MET A 267 -49.50 -2.58 41.75
CA MET A 267 -48.60 -1.41 41.95
C MET A 267 -49.34 -0.24 42.66
N PRO A 268 -48.63 0.71 43.32
CA PRO A 268 -48.32 2.01 42.66
C PRO A 268 -47.01 2.72 43.12
N SER A 269 -46.73 3.90 42.52
CA SER A 269 -45.65 4.86 42.89
C SER A 269 -45.96 5.66 44.18
N THR A 270 -45.11 6.58 44.70
CA THR A 270 -44.95 7.99 44.23
C THR A 270 -43.98 8.79 45.15
N ALA A 271 -43.37 9.89 44.64
CA ALA A 271 -42.75 11.04 45.37
C ALA A 271 -41.46 10.80 46.22
N ASN A 272 -40.57 11.78 46.49
CA ASN A 272 -40.28 13.14 45.95
C ASN A 272 -38.75 13.43 46.17
N VAL A 273 -38.01 14.35 45.53
CA VAL A 273 -38.26 15.56 44.70
C VAL A 273 -38.38 16.89 45.47
N ALA A 274 -37.23 17.50 45.80
CA ALA A 274 -36.93 18.95 45.99
C ALA A 274 -35.38 19.10 46.02
N THR A 275 -34.63 19.97 45.33
CA THR A 275 -34.74 21.40 44.90
C THR A 275 -33.92 22.33 45.81
N GLY A 276 -32.93 23.07 45.26
CA GLY A 276 -32.11 24.02 46.04
C GLY A 276 -30.89 24.65 45.33
N GLU A 277 -31.11 25.55 44.37
CA GLU A 277 -30.23 26.70 44.07
C GLU A 277 -30.80 27.96 44.80
N PRO A 278 -30.12 29.14 44.93
CA PRO A 278 -29.13 29.71 44.00
C PRO A 278 -27.94 30.56 44.57
N SER A 279 -27.00 30.90 43.67
CA SER A 279 -26.21 32.16 43.51
C SER A 279 -25.28 32.78 44.60
N SER A 280 -24.10 33.26 44.12
CA SER A 280 -23.26 34.41 44.56
C SER A 280 -22.58 34.35 45.96
N GLU A 281 -21.30 34.74 46.18
CA GLU A 281 -20.48 35.85 45.66
C GLU A 281 -18.95 35.56 45.56
N THR A 282 -18.20 36.51 45.01
CA THR A 282 -16.70 36.60 44.89
C THR A 282 -16.14 37.65 45.87
N PRO A 283 -14.80 37.94 45.98
CA PRO A 283 -13.57 37.22 45.60
C PRO A 283 -12.56 37.10 46.79
N VAL A 284 -11.27 36.79 46.55
CA VAL A 284 -10.07 37.57 47.01
C VAL A 284 -8.71 36.82 46.89
N GLN A 285 -7.76 37.49 46.22
CA GLN A 285 -6.27 37.49 46.30
C GLN A 285 -5.39 36.21 46.27
N SER A 286 -4.58 36.19 45.20
CA SER A 286 -3.18 35.72 45.13
C SER A 286 -2.22 36.49 46.06
N PRO A 287 -1.04 35.93 46.39
CA PRO A 287 0.19 36.69 46.59
C PRO A 287 1.07 36.63 45.33
N ALA A 288 1.77 37.72 44.98
CA ALA A 288 2.67 37.78 43.83
C ALA A 288 4.06 38.29 44.23
N VAL A 289 5.11 37.72 43.62
CA VAL A 289 6.50 38.26 43.58
C VAL A 289 7.04 37.88 42.19
N ALA A 290 6.87 38.71 41.16
CA ALA A 290 7.61 39.93 40.81
C ALA A 290 8.73 39.64 39.79
N PRO A 291 8.78 40.35 38.63
CA PRO A 291 9.80 40.16 37.60
C PRO A 291 11.08 40.95 37.90
N VAL A 292 12.18 40.58 37.23
CA VAL A 292 13.45 41.35 37.22
C VAL A 292 13.89 41.53 35.76
N SER A 293 14.44 42.71 35.45
CA SER A 293 14.57 43.27 34.10
C SER A 293 15.91 43.00 33.39
N GLU A 294 15.97 43.45 32.12
CA GLU A 294 17.19 43.69 31.31
C GLU A 294 18.39 44.29 32.07
N PRO A 295 19.60 44.10 31.52
CA PRO A 295 20.21 45.25 30.86
C PRO A 295 20.80 44.96 29.45
N LYS A 296 20.51 45.88 28.51
CA LYS A 296 21.40 46.24 27.38
C LYS A 296 22.41 47.29 27.89
N PRO A 297 23.66 47.35 27.41
CA PRO A 297 24.00 47.89 26.08
C PRO A 297 25.03 46.97 25.35
N GLU A 298 25.72 47.29 24.24
CA GLU A 298 25.83 48.51 23.43
C GLU A 298 26.07 48.20 21.92
N VAL A 299 26.25 49.25 21.11
CA VAL A 299 26.48 49.26 19.65
C VAL A 299 27.88 48.77 19.27
N SER A 300 28.02 48.06 18.13
CA SER A 300 29.28 47.98 17.35
C SER A 300 29.03 47.56 15.89
N GLU A 301 29.21 48.48 14.95
CA GLU A 301 29.33 48.24 13.49
C GLU A 301 29.98 49.50 12.86
N PRO A 302 30.62 49.46 11.67
CA PRO A 302 31.47 48.42 11.07
C PRO A 302 32.94 48.92 10.91
N VAL A 303 33.87 48.03 10.50
CA VAL A 303 35.12 48.44 9.81
C VAL A 303 35.39 47.46 8.64
N PRO A 304 35.71 47.93 7.41
CA PRO A 304 35.89 47.06 6.23
C PRO A 304 37.35 46.62 5.97
N ALA A 305 37.55 45.98 4.80
CA ALA A 305 38.76 45.34 4.26
C ALA A 305 38.97 43.87 4.70
N GLU A 306 39.54 42.98 3.89
CA GLU A 306 40.25 43.18 2.60
C GLU A 306 40.05 41.99 1.63
N GLN A 307 40.34 42.18 0.34
CA GLN A 307 40.18 41.19 -0.74
C GLN A 307 41.54 40.76 -1.31
N PRO A 308 41.76 39.45 -1.51
CA PRO A 308 42.47 38.98 -2.71
C PRO A 308 41.73 37.79 -3.39
N GLU A 309 41.34 37.94 -4.66
CA GLU A 309 42.04 37.35 -5.82
C GLU A 309 41.61 35.92 -6.23
N LYS A 310 40.48 35.87 -6.97
CA LYS A 310 40.46 35.44 -8.38
C LYS A 310 41.52 34.39 -8.81
N GLN A 311 41.12 33.12 -8.85
CA GLN A 311 41.71 32.12 -9.75
C GLN A 311 40.63 31.35 -10.52
N GLU A 312 40.79 31.30 -11.84
CA GLU A 312 40.02 30.49 -12.80
C GLU A 312 40.99 29.47 -13.48
N PRO A 313 40.49 28.47 -14.22
CA PRO A 313 40.87 27.09 -13.91
C PRO A 313 41.94 26.48 -14.84
N PRO A 314 42.58 25.36 -14.41
CA PRO A 314 43.20 24.43 -15.32
C PRO A 314 42.13 23.65 -16.10
N VAL A 315 42.07 23.83 -17.42
CA VAL A 315 41.19 23.05 -18.30
C VAL A 315 41.72 21.62 -18.42
N SER A 316 40.86 20.62 -18.21
CA SER A 316 41.11 19.23 -18.63
C SER A 316 39.81 18.58 -19.08
N SER A 317 39.69 18.32 -20.38
CA SER A 317 38.51 17.66 -20.96
C SER A 317 38.63 16.14 -20.80
N ALA A 318 37.65 15.54 -20.12
CA ALA A 318 37.41 14.09 -20.14
C ALA A 318 35.90 13.84 -20.29
N GLU A 319 35.57 12.85 -21.10
CA GLU A 319 34.26 12.52 -21.69
C GLU A 319 32.97 12.82 -20.91
N SER A 320 31.91 13.12 -21.68
CA SER A 320 30.54 13.24 -21.16
C SER A 320 30.06 11.93 -20.53
N SER A 321 29.57 12.03 -19.31
CA SER A 321 28.61 11.10 -18.73
C SER A 321 27.48 11.94 -18.15
N GLU A 322 26.41 12.13 -18.93
CA GLU A 322 25.24 12.88 -18.50
C GLU A 322 24.53 12.12 -17.37
N VAL A 323 24.88 12.49 -16.13
CA VAL A 323 24.08 12.14 -14.95
C VAL A 323 22.75 12.86 -15.09
N SER A 324 21.74 12.15 -15.59
CA SER A 324 20.39 12.67 -15.80
C SER A 324 19.83 13.23 -14.49
N THR A 325 19.86 14.55 -14.37
CA THR A 325 19.24 15.26 -13.24
C THR A 325 17.73 15.04 -13.34
N PRO A 326 17.02 14.68 -12.24
CA PRO A 326 15.59 14.42 -12.29
C PRO A 326 14.83 15.58 -12.94
N GLY A 327 14.16 15.28 -14.06
CA GLY A 327 13.43 16.28 -14.84
C GLY A 327 12.31 16.92 -14.03
N ALA A 328 12.07 18.21 -14.29
CA ALA A 328 11.14 19.02 -13.51
C ALA A 328 9.73 18.40 -13.44
N PRO A 329 9.02 18.54 -12.30
CA PRO A 329 7.63 18.12 -12.21
C PRO A 329 6.76 18.86 -13.22
N LEU A 330 5.72 18.18 -13.70
CA LEU A 330 4.77 18.78 -14.62
C LEU A 330 4.13 20.00 -13.96
N SER A 331 4.18 21.14 -14.66
CA SER A 331 3.57 22.39 -14.24
C SER A 331 2.54 22.84 -15.26
N ILE A 332 1.40 23.35 -14.77
CA ILE A 332 0.32 23.91 -15.59
C ILE A 332 0.37 25.44 -15.40
N PRO A 333 0.64 26.23 -16.45
CA PRO A 333 0.63 27.69 -16.34
C PRO A 333 -0.73 28.22 -15.88
N PRO A 334 -0.78 29.24 -14.99
CA PRO A 334 -2.05 29.78 -14.49
C PRO A 334 -2.91 30.41 -15.59
N ASP A 335 -2.27 31.00 -16.61
CA ASP A 335 -2.93 31.63 -17.76
C ASP A 335 -3.09 30.69 -18.97
N ALA A 336 -3.04 29.36 -18.76
CA ALA A 336 -3.18 28.38 -19.83
C ALA A 336 -4.59 28.39 -20.45
N ALA A 337 -4.68 28.88 -21.69
CA ALA A 337 -5.92 28.95 -22.46
C ALA A 337 -6.56 27.57 -22.72
N GLU A 338 -7.89 27.54 -22.90
CA GLU A 338 -8.61 26.33 -23.29
C GLU A 338 -8.25 25.88 -24.71
N GLY A 339 -8.25 24.57 -24.94
CA GLY A 339 -7.81 23.96 -26.21
C GLY A 339 -6.53 23.12 -26.05
N PRO A 340 -5.75 22.92 -27.13
CA PRO A 340 -4.56 22.06 -27.12
C PRO A 340 -3.53 22.49 -26.07
N ALA A 341 -3.05 21.56 -25.26
CA ALA A 341 -2.08 21.84 -24.19
C ALA A 341 -0.64 21.92 -24.74
N GLU A 342 -0.35 22.94 -25.56
CA GLU A 342 0.96 23.11 -26.22
C GLU A 342 2.13 23.32 -25.25
N PHE A 343 1.87 23.76 -24.01
CA PHE A 343 2.88 23.88 -22.96
C PHE A 343 3.47 22.52 -22.50
N LEU A 344 2.90 21.40 -22.94
CA LEU A 344 3.36 20.04 -22.63
C LEU A 344 4.40 19.48 -23.61
N ASN A 345 4.92 20.26 -24.57
CA ASN A 345 5.83 19.74 -25.58
C ASN A 345 7.09 19.08 -24.95
N GLY A 346 7.30 17.80 -25.24
CA GLY A 346 8.44 17.01 -24.74
C GLY A 346 8.04 15.61 -24.24
N ASN A 347 9.01 14.92 -23.64
CA ASN A 347 8.81 13.61 -23.03
C ASN A 347 8.55 13.72 -21.53
N TYR A 348 7.64 12.90 -21.01
CA TYR A 348 7.26 12.86 -19.60
C TYR A 348 7.16 11.43 -19.10
N ARG A 349 7.64 11.17 -17.89
CA ARG A 349 7.44 9.91 -17.16
C ARG A 349 6.36 10.11 -16.11
N ALA A 350 5.36 9.25 -16.14
CA ALA A 350 4.37 9.11 -15.08
C ALA A 350 4.60 7.80 -14.32
N GLY A 351 4.49 7.87 -13.00
CA GLY A 351 4.82 6.75 -12.13
C GLY A 351 3.85 6.56 -10.96
N ALA A 352 3.62 7.58 -10.15
CA ALA A 352 2.84 7.41 -8.91
C ALA A 352 1.43 6.87 -9.17
N GLY A 353 1.01 5.91 -8.33
CA GLY A 353 -0.35 5.38 -8.22
C GLY A 353 -0.94 4.64 -9.43
N ILE A 354 -0.35 4.71 -10.63
CA ILE A 354 -0.90 4.06 -11.83
C ILE A 354 -0.74 2.55 -11.73
N MET A 355 -1.83 1.83 -11.49
CA MET A 355 -1.83 0.36 -11.46
C MET A 355 -2.51 -0.25 -12.68
N ASP A 356 -2.05 -1.44 -13.07
CA ASP A 356 -2.74 -2.30 -14.01
C ASP A 356 -4.04 -2.85 -13.39
N ALA A 357 -5.18 -2.58 -14.03
CA ALA A 357 -6.51 -2.91 -13.50
C ALA A 357 -6.83 -4.42 -13.43
N LYS A 358 -5.95 -5.30 -13.95
CA LYS A 358 -6.14 -6.77 -13.94
C LYS A 358 -5.16 -7.47 -12.98
N THR A 359 -4.05 -6.85 -12.63
CA THR A 359 -2.94 -7.46 -11.87
C THR A 359 -2.50 -6.66 -10.64
N SER A 360 -3.05 -5.46 -10.42
CA SER A 360 -2.72 -4.55 -9.30
C SER A 360 -1.24 -4.15 -9.19
N ARG A 361 -0.46 -4.32 -10.27
CA ARG A 361 0.95 -3.92 -10.34
C ARG A 361 1.10 -2.49 -10.86
N PRO A 362 2.03 -1.69 -10.34
CA PRO A 362 2.30 -0.36 -10.86
C PRO A 362 2.82 -0.44 -12.30
N LEU A 363 2.35 0.46 -13.15
CA LEU A 363 2.78 0.59 -14.54
C LEU A 363 3.63 1.85 -14.70
N ARG A 364 4.72 1.74 -15.47
CA ARG A 364 5.49 2.91 -15.89
C ARG A 364 4.94 3.40 -17.23
N LEU A 365 4.49 4.65 -17.27
CA LEU A 365 3.94 5.29 -18.45
C LEU A 365 4.91 6.36 -18.95
N GLU A 366 5.40 6.16 -20.18
CA GLU A 366 6.25 7.10 -20.89
C GLU A 366 5.39 7.83 -21.92
N TYR A 367 5.26 9.14 -21.79
CA TYR A 367 4.49 10.00 -22.67
C TYR A 367 5.42 10.85 -23.53
N ALA A 368 5.11 11.00 -24.81
CA ALA A 368 5.73 12.01 -25.68
C ALA A 368 4.62 12.90 -26.25
N PHE A 369 4.74 14.22 -26.09
CA PHE A 369 3.75 15.20 -26.49
C PHE A 369 4.31 16.21 -27.50
N GLU A 370 3.50 16.54 -28.51
CA GLU A 370 3.75 17.61 -29.46
C GLU A 370 2.42 18.31 -29.82
N LYS A 371 2.34 19.63 -29.59
CA LYS A 371 1.21 20.51 -29.93
C LYS A 371 -0.16 20.00 -29.44
N GLY A 372 -0.18 19.51 -28.20
CA GLY A 372 -1.39 18.94 -27.57
C GLY A 372 -1.82 17.56 -28.10
N GLN A 373 -1.12 16.98 -29.07
CA GLN A 373 -1.22 15.56 -29.38
C GLN A 373 -0.10 14.80 -28.65
N GLY A 374 -0.25 13.49 -28.47
CA GLY A 374 0.81 12.69 -27.89
C GLY A 374 0.66 11.19 -28.10
N LYS A 375 1.67 10.47 -27.63
CA LYS A 375 1.76 9.01 -27.65
C LYS A 375 2.15 8.53 -26.26
N VAL A 376 1.39 7.59 -25.70
CA VAL A 376 1.84 6.83 -24.52
C VAL A 376 2.60 5.59 -24.95
N THR A 377 3.53 5.16 -24.11
CA THR A 377 4.11 3.82 -24.09
C THR A 377 4.03 3.29 -22.66
N ILE A 378 3.25 2.22 -22.48
CA ILE A 378 3.14 1.44 -21.25
C ILE A 378 4.14 0.28 -21.37
N ARG A 379 4.96 0.04 -20.35
CA ARG A 379 5.80 -1.17 -20.26
C ARG A 379 5.25 -2.05 -19.13
N ARG A 380 4.73 -3.22 -19.47
CA ARG A 380 4.21 -4.20 -18.49
C ARG A 380 5.36 -5.01 -17.86
N PRO A 381 5.21 -5.53 -16.62
CA PRO A 381 6.26 -6.33 -15.96
C PRO A 381 6.61 -7.67 -16.63
N ASP A 382 5.81 -8.14 -17.59
CA ASP A 382 6.07 -9.33 -18.42
C ASP A 382 6.93 -9.03 -19.66
N GLY A 383 7.36 -7.76 -19.84
CA GLY A 383 8.17 -7.32 -20.97
C GLY A 383 7.36 -6.85 -22.19
N VAL A 384 6.03 -6.98 -22.16
CA VAL A 384 5.17 -6.49 -23.25
C VAL A 384 5.06 -4.96 -23.17
N SER A 385 5.29 -4.31 -24.31
CA SER A 385 5.03 -2.88 -24.48
C SER A 385 3.70 -2.67 -25.19
N CYS A 386 2.90 -1.70 -24.70
CA CYS A 386 1.63 -1.28 -25.28
C CYS A 386 1.65 0.22 -25.57
N SER A 387 1.17 0.66 -26.72
CA SER A 387 1.22 2.08 -27.13
C SER A 387 -0.07 2.55 -27.78
N GLY A 388 -0.46 3.80 -27.49
CA GLY A 388 -1.69 4.41 -27.97
C GLY A 388 -1.54 5.92 -28.15
N ALA A 389 -2.36 6.48 -29.04
CA ALA A 389 -2.44 7.92 -29.28
C ALA A 389 -3.35 8.61 -28.25
N ILE A 390 -2.96 9.80 -27.82
CA ILE A 390 -3.67 10.61 -26.83
C ILE A 390 -3.76 12.06 -27.28
N ASN A 391 -4.75 12.79 -26.76
CA ASN A 391 -4.87 14.23 -26.86
C ASN A 391 -4.79 14.85 -25.47
N ALA A 392 -3.99 15.90 -25.33
CA ALA A 392 -3.87 16.72 -24.13
C ALA A 392 -4.49 18.09 -24.37
N ALA A 393 -5.49 18.45 -23.57
CA ALA A 393 -6.23 19.71 -23.72
C ALA A 393 -6.61 20.32 -22.38
N MET A 394 -6.61 21.65 -22.32
CA MET A 394 -7.16 22.43 -21.21
C MET A 394 -8.68 22.58 -21.37
N ASN A 395 -9.42 22.34 -20.29
CA ASN A 395 -10.87 22.44 -20.21
C ASN A 395 -11.28 22.85 -18.79
N GLY A 396 -11.96 23.99 -18.65
CA GLY A 396 -12.42 24.53 -17.36
C GLY A 396 -11.29 24.77 -16.36
N GLY A 397 -10.10 25.18 -16.84
CA GLY A 397 -8.90 25.37 -16.02
C GLY A 397 -8.19 24.08 -15.56
N ASN A 398 -8.63 22.90 -16.02
CA ASN A 398 -7.98 21.62 -15.73
C ASN A 398 -7.36 21.06 -17.03
N LEU A 399 -6.24 20.36 -16.91
CA LEU A 399 -5.65 19.60 -18.01
C LEU A 399 -6.29 18.22 -18.07
N ALA A 400 -6.76 17.80 -19.24
CA ALA A 400 -7.25 16.45 -19.50
C ALA A 400 -6.38 15.74 -20.55
N LEU A 401 -5.92 14.52 -20.24
CA LEU A 401 -5.26 13.61 -21.18
C LEU A 401 -6.26 12.52 -21.55
N ASN A 402 -6.68 12.51 -22.82
CA ASN A 402 -7.72 11.65 -23.35
C ASN A 402 -7.17 10.66 -24.38
N SER A 403 -7.38 9.38 -24.12
CA SER A 403 -7.01 8.27 -25.01
C SER A 403 -7.90 8.25 -26.25
N GLN A 404 -7.29 8.28 -27.45
CA GLN A 404 -8.07 8.25 -28.71
C GLN A 404 -8.64 6.86 -29.02
N ALA A 405 -7.93 5.81 -28.61
CA ALA A 405 -8.27 4.40 -28.84
C ALA A 405 -7.62 3.51 -27.77
N GLN A 406 -7.97 2.22 -27.79
CA GLN A 406 -7.28 1.19 -27.01
C GLN A 406 -5.82 1.07 -27.47
N ALA A 407 -4.87 0.99 -26.54
CA ALA A 407 -3.44 0.88 -26.86
C ALA A 407 -3.12 -0.50 -27.44
N SER A 408 -2.34 -0.54 -28.52
CA SER A 408 -1.92 -1.79 -29.17
C SER A 408 -0.67 -2.35 -28.49
N CYS A 409 -0.71 -3.61 -28.07
CA CYS A 409 0.40 -4.29 -27.41
C CYS A 409 1.22 -5.18 -28.36
N THR A 410 2.50 -5.36 -28.01
CA THR A 410 3.45 -6.22 -28.75
C THR A 410 3.14 -7.72 -28.70
N ASP A 411 2.21 -8.16 -27.84
CA ASP A 411 1.64 -9.50 -27.82
C ASP A 411 0.36 -9.65 -28.70
N GLY A 412 -0.03 -8.59 -29.41
CA GLY A 412 -1.26 -8.54 -30.21
C GLY A 412 -2.53 -8.27 -29.39
N SER A 413 -2.43 -8.06 -28.08
CA SER A 413 -3.56 -7.67 -27.23
C SER A 413 -3.86 -6.17 -27.32
N GLY A 414 -5.07 -5.79 -26.91
CA GLY A 414 -5.47 -4.42 -26.65
C GLY A 414 -5.40 -4.09 -25.16
N TYR A 415 -4.92 -2.90 -24.83
CA TYR A 415 -4.87 -2.36 -23.47
C TYR A 415 -5.72 -1.10 -23.32
N ASP A 416 -6.72 -1.15 -22.45
CA ASP A 416 -7.57 0.00 -22.13
C ASP A 416 -6.78 1.04 -21.32
N MET A 417 -6.62 2.24 -21.88
CA MET A 417 -5.87 3.32 -21.22
C MET A 417 -6.74 4.09 -20.22
N PRO A 418 -6.17 4.59 -19.10
CA PRO A 418 -6.91 5.43 -18.17
C PRO A 418 -7.20 6.81 -18.77
N GLN A 419 -8.26 7.46 -18.32
CA GLN A 419 -8.41 8.91 -18.48
C GLN A 419 -7.61 9.61 -17.39
N VAL A 420 -6.93 10.71 -17.71
CA VAL A 420 -6.17 11.49 -16.70
C VAL A 420 -6.68 12.92 -16.66
N SER A 421 -6.92 13.44 -15.46
CA SER A 421 -7.22 14.84 -15.19
C SER A 421 -6.22 15.41 -14.19
N CYS A 422 -5.60 16.53 -14.55
CA CYS A 422 -4.66 17.26 -13.70
C CYS A 422 -5.17 18.67 -13.38
N LYS A 423 -4.96 19.10 -12.14
CA LYS A 423 -5.32 20.44 -11.67
C LYS A 423 -4.06 21.27 -11.36
N PRO A 424 -4.09 22.60 -11.49
CA PRO A 424 -3.06 23.45 -10.94
C PRO A 424 -3.03 23.34 -9.41
N GLY A 425 -1.94 22.78 -8.88
CA GLY A 425 -1.68 22.61 -7.46
C GLY A 425 -0.73 23.67 -6.89
N ALA A 426 -0.10 23.37 -5.76
CA ALA A 426 0.86 24.27 -5.12
C ALA A 426 2.02 24.62 -6.07
N GLN A 427 2.42 25.90 -6.11
CA GLN A 427 3.46 26.43 -7.00
C GLN A 427 3.23 26.12 -8.50
N SER A 428 1.97 25.90 -8.90
CA SER A 428 1.57 25.50 -10.27
C SER A 428 2.03 24.10 -10.69
N ILE A 429 2.46 23.25 -9.75
CA ILE A 429 2.73 21.82 -9.99
C ILE A 429 1.39 21.10 -10.23
N ALA A 430 1.36 20.13 -11.14
CA ALA A 430 0.13 19.47 -11.57
C ALA A 430 -0.33 18.34 -10.64
N ASP A 431 -1.43 18.54 -9.92
CA ASP A 431 -2.12 17.51 -9.13
C ASP A 431 -2.92 16.59 -10.08
N CYS A 432 -2.26 15.56 -10.61
CA CYS A 432 -2.85 14.61 -11.56
C CYS A 432 -3.58 13.44 -10.87
N ASN A 433 -4.70 13.02 -11.46
CA ASN A 433 -5.47 11.84 -11.10
C ASN A 433 -5.82 11.06 -12.36
N GLY A 434 -5.54 9.75 -12.36
CA GLY A 434 -5.99 8.83 -13.41
C GLY A 434 -7.25 8.08 -12.97
N ASN A 435 -8.02 7.57 -13.94
CA ASN A 435 -9.23 6.79 -13.69
C ASN A 435 -9.38 5.64 -14.70
N TYR A 436 -9.69 4.43 -14.20
CA TYR A 436 -10.26 3.33 -14.98
C TYR A 436 -11.74 3.16 -14.61
N GLY A 437 -12.63 3.74 -15.41
CA GLY A 437 -14.08 3.66 -15.22
C GLY A 437 -14.56 4.34 -13.93
N ASN A 438 -14.62 3.59 -12.83
CA ASN A 438 -15.03 4.05 -11.51
C ASN A 438 -13.87 4.05 -10.48
N THR A 439 -12.64 3.71 -10.89
CA THR A 439 -11.48 3.57 -10.00
C THR A 439 -10.45 4.65 -10.28
N GLN A 440 -10.52 5.73 -9.49
CA GLN A 440 -9.57 6.83 -9.51
C GLN A 440 -8.32 6.54 -8.66
N PHE A 441 -7.17 7.01 -9.12
CA PHE A 441 -5.88 6.93 -8.42
C PHE A 441 -5.09 8.25 -8.57
N PRO A 442 -4.39 8.72 -7.53
CA PRO A 442 -3.50 9.88 -7.65
C PRO A 442 -2.28 9.50 -8.50
N MET A 443 -1.73 10.46 -9.26
CA MET A 443 -0.52 10.22 -10.04
C MET A 443 0.35 11.48 -10.17
N SER A 444 1.65 11.26 -10.39
CA SER A 444 2.64 12.30 -10.64
C SER A 444 3.18 12.16 -12.06
N MET A 445 3.49 13.31 -12.67
CA MET A 445 4.15 13.40 -13.98
C MET A 445 5.36 14.31 -13.85
N ARG A 446 6.48 13.89 -14.44
CA ARG A 446 7.72 14.68 -14.52
C ARG A 446 8.25 14.64 -15.94
N ARG A 447 8.97 15.67 -16.37
CA ARG A 447 9.66 15.63 -17.67
C ARG A 447 10.82 14.64 -17.61
N GLU A 448 11.24 14.13 -18.77
CA GLU A 448 12.59 13.55 -18.91
C GLU A 448 13.68 14.63 -18.82
#